data_AF-A0A291QL78-F1
#
_entry.id   AF-A0A291QL78-F1
#
_cell.length_a   1.000
_cell.length_b   1.000
_cell.length_c   1.000
_cell.angle_alpha   90.00
_cell.angle_beta   90.00
_cell.angle_gamma   90.00
#
_symmetry.space_group_name_H-M   'P 1'
#
loop_
_entity.id
_entity.type
_entity.pdbx_description
1 polymer ?
#
loop_
_entity_poly.entity_id
_entity_poly.type
_entity_poly.pdbx_seq_one_letter_code
_entity_poly.pdbx_strand_id
1 'polypeptide(L)'
;MTQAQKPTAQPELSERFVTLLTSILDREPEPGELSPHTTFESLDMDSLYLMELVVAAEQEFGIVLPDDAMDLSPSSTLADATRVFQRAT
;
A
#
# COMPACT_ATOMS: atom_id res chain seq x y z
N MET A 1 10.09 17.35 22.23
CA MET A 1 11.39 16.83 21.71
C MET A 1 11.04 15.48 21.08
N THR A 2 11.03 15.24 19.78
CA THR A 2 11.49 15.97 18.60
C THR A 2 10.46 15.70 17.51
N GLN A 3 9.75 16.74 17.09
CA GLN A 3 9.02 16.69 15.83
C GLN A 3 10.08 16.90 14.74
N ALA A 4 10.46 15.84 14.05
CA ALA A 4 11.30 15.93 12.87
C ALA A 4 10.40 16.26 11.67
N GLN A 5 10.16 17.55 11.44
CA GLN A 5 9.77 18.02 10.12
C GLN A 5 11.03 18.09 9.24
N LYS A 6 10.97 17.59 8.00
CA LYS A 6 11.49 18.26 6.78
C LYS A 6 11.24 17.44 5.48
N PRO A 7 11.17 18.10 4.31
CA PRO A 7 10.14 17.91 3.29
C PRO A 7 10.70 17.30 2.00
N THR A 8 9.99 16.38 1.35
CA THR A 8 10.22 16.06 -0.07
C THR A 8 9.08 15.21 -0.59
N ALA A 9 8.89 15.20 -1.91
CA ALA A 9 7.99 14.30 -2.62
C ALA A 9 8.46 12.84 -2.49
N GLN A 10 8.50 12.31 -1.27
CA GLN A 10 8.63 10.90 -0.98
C GLN A 10 7.22 10.32 -1.04
N PRO A 11 7.01 9.18 -1.71
CA PRO A 11 5.76 8.46 -1.60
C PRO A 11 5.69 7.85 -0.19
N GLU A 12 5.44 8.71 0.81
CA GLU A 12 5.09 8.27 2.16
C GLU A 12 3.85 7.40 2.03
N LEU A 13 3.97 6.13 2.43
CA LEU A 13 2.86 5.22 2.43
C LEU A 13 1.76 5.84 3.29
N SER A 14 0.57 5.99 2.72
CA SER A 14 -0.54 6.62 3.44
C SER A 14 -0.92 5.73 4.62
N GLU A 15 -1.25 6.32 5.78
CA GLU A 15 -1.63 5.54 6.98
C GLU A 15 -2.72 4.52 6.67
N ARG A 16 -3.72 4.91 5.87
CA ARG A 16 -4.79 4.03 5.37
C ARG A 16 -4.27 2.82 4.61
N PHE A 17 -3.29 3.02 3.74
CA PHE A 17 -2.67 1.96 2.96
C PHE A 17 -1.85 1.02 3.84
N VAL A 18 -1.11 1.57 4.80
CA VAL A 18 -0.38 0.79 5.81
C VAL A 18 -1.35 -0.06 6.64
N THR A 19 -2.49 0.49 7.05
CA THR A 19 -3.54 -0.23 7.78
C THR A 19 -4.10 -1.40 6.96
N LEU A 20 -4.33 -1.23 5.66
CA LEU A 20 -4.75 -2.34 4.79
C LEU A 20 -3.71 -3.43 4.71
N LEU A 21 -2.44 -3.06 4.47
CA LEU A 21 -1.34 -4.03 4.38
C LEU A 21 -1.23 -4.83 5.67
N THR A 22 -1.29 -4.17 6.84
CA THR A 22 -1.28 -4.87 8.14
C THR A 22 -2.47 -5.80 8.31
N SER A 23 -3.66 -5.39 7.86
CA SER A 23 -4.85 -6.24 7.92
C SER A 23 -4.75 -7.48 7.04
N ILE A 24 -4.07 -7.41 5.91
CA ILE A 24 -3.99 -8.51 4.93
C ILE A 24 -2.84 -9.45 5.24
N LEU A 25 -1.70 -8.90 5.69
CA LEU A 25 -0.56 -9.67 6.13
C LEU A 25 -0.86 -10.48 7.41
N ASP A 26 -1.95 -10.17 8.10
CA ASP A 26 -2.35 -10.77 9.39
C ASP A 26 -1.23 -10.69 10.45
N ARG A 27 -0.32 -9.73 10.27
CA ARG A 27 0.83 -9.48 11.17
C ARG A 27 1.23 -8.02 11.15
N GLU A 28 1.94 -7.63 12.19
CA GLU A 28 2.57 -6.31 12.28
C GLU A 28 3.93 -6.33 11.56
N PRO A 29 4.14 -5.52 10.51
CA PRO A 29 5.40 -5.44 9.80
C PRO A 29 6.44 -4.67 10.61
N GLU A 30 7.70 -5.05 10.44
CA GLU A 30 8.80 -4.43 11.20
C GLU A 30 9.09 -3.00 10.73
N PRO A 31 9.69 -2.16 11.60
CA PRO A 31 10.11 -0.80 11.23
C PRO A 31 11.08 -0.83 10.03
N GLY A 32 10.62 -0.32 8.88
CA GLY A 32 11.39 -0.29 7.63
C GLY A 32 11.07 -1.40 6.64
N GLU A 33 10.25 -2.39 7.03
CA GLU A 33 9.74 -3.42 6.12
C GLU A 33 8.77 -2.83 5.08
N LEU A 34 7.87 -1.96 5.54
CA LEU A 34 7.00 -1.16 4.68
C LEU A 34 7.74 0.10 4.18
N SER A 35 8.62 -0.09 3.21
CA SER A 35 9.29 0.99 2.49
C SER A 35 8.63 1.24 1.14
N PRO A 36 8.63 2.47 0.60
CA PRO A 36 8.07 2.73 -0.73
C PRO A 36 8.79 1.96 -1.85
N HIS A 37 10.01 1.51 -1.58
CA HIS A 37 10.82 0.71 -2.50
C HIS A 37 10.61 -0.81 -2.32
N THR A 38 9.92 -1.22 -1.26
CA THR A 38 9.57 -2.62 -1.02
C THR A 38 8.56 -3.05 -2.08
N THR A 39 8.73 -4.26 -2.62
CA THR A 39 7.78 -4.87 -3.55
C THR A 39 6.78 -5.72 -2.79
N PHE A 40 5.62 -5.95 -3.40
CA PHE A 40 4.60 -6.84 -2.83
C PHE A 40 5.10 -8.28 -2.66
N GLU A 41 5.88 -8.78 -3.62
CA GLU A 41 6.52 -10.10 -3.56
C GLU A 41 7.44 -10.22 -2.33
N SER A 42 8.15 -9.15 -1.97
CA SER A 42 8.99 -9.14 -0.75
C SER A 42 8.21 -9.18 0.55
N LEU A 43 6.91 -8.88 0.51
CA LEU A 43 5.99 -8.98 1.64
C LEU A 43 5.18 -10.28 1.62
N ASP A 44 5.53 -11.23 0.75
CA ASP A 44 4.73 -12.44 0.49
C ASP A 44 3.30 -12.12 -0.02
N MET A 45 3.11 -10.95 -0.63
CA MET A 45 1.84 -10.57 -1.25
C MET A 45 1.78 -11.02 -2.70
N ASP A 46 1.24 -12.21 -2.89
CA ASP A 46 0.88 -12.75 -4.20
C ASP A 46 -0.31 -12.01 -4.84
N SER A 47 -0.61 -12.33 -6.11
CA SER A 47 -1.75 -11.76 -6.84
C SER A 47 -3.10 -11.93 -6.14
N LEU A 48 -3.29 -12.99 -5.36
CA LEU A 48 -4.48 -13.20 -4.54
C LEU A 48 -4.59 -12.14 -3.43
N TYR A 49 -3.50 -11.92 -2.70
CA TYR A 49 -3.42 -10.89 -1.66
C TYR A 49 -3.59 -9.48 -2.24
N LEU A 50 -3.11 -9.23 -3.47
CA LEU A 50 -3.36 -7.97 -4.17
C LEU A 50 -4.83 -7.78 -4.51
N MET A 51 -5.53 -8.83 -4.93
CA MET A 51 -6.98 -8.76 -5.16
C MET A 51 -7.73 -8.51 -3.84
N GLU A 52 -7.34 -9.19 -2.75
CA GLU A 52 -7.90 -8.93 -1.42
C GLU A 52 -7.61 -7.50 -0.94
N LEU A 53 -6.44 -6.95 -1.24
CA LEU A 53 -6.08 -5.56 -0.95
C LEU A 53 -7.03 -4.57 -1.61
N VAL A 54 -7.35 -4.80 -2.88
CA VAL A 54 -8.30 -3.98 -3.61
C VAL A 54 -9.69 -4.10 -2.97
N VAL A 55 -10.20 -5.32 -2.79
CA VAL A 55 -11.53 -5.55 -2.20
C VAL A 55 -11.63 -4.95 -0.79
N ALA A 56 -10.62 -5.15 0.04
CA ALA A 56 -10.55 -4.58 1.38
C ALA A 56 -10.52 -3.05 1.33
N ALA A 57 -9.79 -2.46 0.40
CA ALA A 57 -9.76 -1.02 0.23
C ALA A 57 -11.12 -0.42 -0.16
N GLU A 58 -11.81 -1.05 -1.11
CA GLU A 58 -13.14 -0.62 -1.54
C GLU A 58 -14.17 -0.75 -0.42
N GLN A 59 -14.09 -1.84 0.35
CA GLN A 59 -15.01 -2.10 1.46
C GLN A 59 -14.73 -1.19 2.68
N GLU A 60 -13.47 -0.99 3.04
CA GLU A 60 -13.05 -0.26 4.24
C GLU A 60 -13.10 1.26 4.03
N PHE A 61 -12.72 1.74 2.84
CA PHE A 61 -12.67 3.18 2.54
C PHE A 61 -13.78 3.65 1.62
N GLY A 62 -14.56 2.75 1.02
CA GLY A 62 -15.61 3.12 0.07
C GLY A 62 -15.07 3.73 -1.24
N ILE A 63 -13.81 3.48 -1.57
CA ILE A 63 -13.21 3.92 -2.83
C ILE A 63 -13.52 2.93 -3.96
N VAL A 64 -13.35 3.35 -5.21
CA VAL A 64 -13.44 2.46 -6.37
C VAL A 64 -12.11 2.53 -7.10
N LEU A 65 -11.35 1.44 -7.06
CA LEU A 65 -10.07 1.38 -7.75
C LEU A 65 -10.35 1.03 -9.22
N PRO A 66 -9.92 1.85 -10.20
CA PRO A 66 -10.17 1.55 -11.61
C PRO A 66 -9.50 0.23 -12.02
N ASP A 67 -10.08 -0.51 -12.97
CA ASP A 67 -9.48 -1.75 -13.46
C ASP A 67 -8.06 -1.53 -14.01
N ASP A 68 -7.79 -0.38 -14.63
CA ASP A 68 -6.45 0.02 -15.09
C ASP A 68 -5.45 0.27 -13.93
N ALA A 69 -5.96 0.49 -12.72
CA ALA A 69 -5.16 0.56 -11.50
C ALA A 69 -4.82 -0.84 -10.94
N MET A 70 -5.45 -1.91 -11.44
CA MET A 70 -5.11 -3.30 -11.11
C MET A 70 -3.86 -3.82 -11.81
N ASP A 71 -3.12 -2.98 -12.54
CA ASP A 71 -1.76 -3.31 -13.03
C ASP A 71 -0.73 -3.47 -11.88
N LEU A 72 -1.19 -3.50 -10.62
CA LEU A 72 -0.39 -3.95 -9.48
C LEU A 72 -0.06 -5.43 -9.65
N SER A 73 1.23 -5.70 -9.74
CA SER A 73 1.80 -7.03 -9.77
C SER A 73 2.62 -7.26 -8.49
N PRO A 74 2.96 -8.53 -8.16
CA PRO A 74 3.89 -8.81 -7.06
C PRO A 74 5.23 -8.06 -7.21
N SER A 75 5.66 -7.81 -8.44
CA SER A 75 6.87 -7.04 -8.74
C SER A 75 6.73 -5.52 -8.59
N SER A 76 5.50 -5.01 -8.42
CA SER A 76 5.23 -3.59 -8.22
C SER A 76 5.64 -3.15 -6.81
N THR A 77 6.02 -1.88 -6.67
CA THR A 77 6.43 -1.33 -5.38
C THR A 77 5.24 -0.79 -4.59
N LEU A 78 5.40 -0.68 -3.26
CA LEU A 78 4.40 -0.04 -2.41
C LEU A 78 4.17 1.44 -2.78
N ALA A 79 5.19 2.12 -3.31
CA ALA A 79 5.05 3.48 -3.84
C ALA A 79 4.08 3.55 -5.03
N ASP A 80 4.18 2.59 -5.96
CA ASP A 80 3.32 2.54 -7.14
C ASP A 80 1.86 2.32 -6.72
N ALA A 81 1.62 1.39 -5.80
CA ALA A 81 0.30 1.15 -5.25
C ALA A 81 -0.26 2.35 -4.49
N THR A 82 0.55 3.00 -3.66
CA THR A 82 0.12 4.21 -2.95
C THR A 82 -0.31 5.30 -3.94
N ARG A 83 0.44 5.48 -5.03
CA ARG A 83 0.06 6.44 -6.08
C ARG A 83 -1.26 6.07 -6.74
N VAL A 84 -1.49 4.78 -7.00
CA VAL A 84 -2.75 4.28 -7.54
C VAL A 84 -3.92 4.61 -6.60
N PHE A 85 -3.77 4.28 -5.32
CA PHE A 85 -4.76 4.55 -4.27
C PHE A 85 -5.08 6.05 -4.13
N GLN A 86 -4.05 6.90 -4.17
CA GLN A 86 -4.22 8.36 -4.11
C GLN A 86 -4.98 8.94 -5.31
N ARG A 87 -4.99 8.25 -6.46
CA ARG A 87 -5.77 8.69 -7.63
C ARG A 87 -7.23 8.23 -7.58
N ALA A 88 -7.54 7.23 -6.76
CA ALA A 88 -8.87 6.66 -6.59
C ALA A 88 -9.68 7.29 -5.43
N THR A 89 -9.03 8.14 -4.62
CA THR A 89 -9.64 8.88 -3.49
C THR A 89 -9.88 10.34 -3.88
#